data_AF-A0A6P8DL80-F1
#
_entry.id   AF-A0A6P8DL80-F1
#
_cell.length_a   1.000
_cell.length_b   1.000
_cell.length_c   1.000
_cell.angle_alpha   90.00
_cell.angle_beta   90.00
_cell.angle_gamma   90.00
#
_symmetry.space_group_name_H-M   'P 1'
#
loop_
_entity.id
_entity.type
_entity.pdbx_description
1 polymer ?
#
loop_
_entity_poly.entity_id
_entity_poly.type
_entity_poly.pdbx_seq_one_letter_code
_entity_poly.pdbx_strand_id
1 'polypeptide(L)'
;MVAFVAPAPIPALNCFNRCSIRQQVSLFLHAKTAFFWIGEVKSIYSSSRIKLNRRRTLICAVSQDAEEAFKKTVEVDRLIDMLRHATPHELGKLVAENILAFNEGFWIRLAARTDTCKSEDDKKDYEELAVSVMSIVDRLVHKTNEKIESSTDVLKGILKPVVDEEEEIHWPPRGPKALKTMEKEITQREQEGQLDEGFLSEVNAQLRQAKEDKDKPGLVAMLQKVLQLYASRVLSKRSYAKKGNEVLKAEQFLEHIIKAPEDDWNKLLIDGMTVGKGEVSPDELYAVIKKRIERTLIRTEGGSYQQRVLTEYLKGIQSRAEEIVQVLQGTPE
;
A
#
# COMPACT_ATOMS: atom_id res chain seq x y z
N MET A 1 -0.25 -56.44 -25.42
CA MET A 1 0.77 -56.23 -26.46
C MET A 1 1.35 -54.84 -26.25
N VAL A 2 2.60 -54.83 -25.82
CA VAL A 2 3.42 -53.64 -25.56
C VAL A 2 3.93 -53.14 -26.90
N ALA A 3 3.75 -51.86 -27.21
CA ALA A 3 4.45 -51.20 -28.31
C ALA A 3 5.18 -49.98 -27.75
N PHE A 4 6.47 -50.21 -27.49
CA PHE A 4 7.50 -49.20 -27.33
C PHE A 4 7.61 -48.37 -28.61
N VAL A 5 7.66 -47.06 -28.50
CA VAL A 5 8.23 -46.18 -29.54
C VAL A 5 9.32 -45.35 -28.88
N ALA A 6 10.53 -45.51 -29.39
CA ALA A 6 11.78 -44.92 -28.94
C ALA A 6 11.87 -43.41 -29.30
N PRO A 7 12.68 -42.63 -28.57
CA PRO A 7 12.84 -41.19 -28.79
C PRO A 7 13.76 -40.89 -29.98
N ALA A 8 13.41 -39.84 -30.73
CA ALA A 8 14.20 -39.27 -31.83
C ALA A 8 15.43 -38.47 -31.30
N PRO A 9 16.48 -38.28 -32.12
CA PRO A 9 17.81 -37.92 -31.66
C PRO A 9 18.01 -36.41 -31.41
N ILE A 10 18.91 -36.12 -30.48
CA ILE A 10 19.48 -34.80 -30.18
C ILE A 10 20.38 -34.34 -31.34
N PRO A 11 20.24 -33.11 -31.86
CA PRO A 11 21.30 -32.45 -32.60
C PRO A 11 22.20 -31.66 -31.63
N ALA A 12 23.50 -31.89 -31.78
CA ALA A 12 24.58 -31.31 -31.00
C ALA A 12 24.73 -29.78 -31.18
N LEU A 13 25.36 -29.18 -30.18
CA LEU A 13 25.95 -27.84 -30.21
C LEU A 13 26.85 -27.63 -31.43
N ASN A 14 26.72 -26.49 -32.12
CA ASN A 14 27.74 -25.43 -32.09
C ASN A 14 27.45 -24.27 -33.05
N CYS A 15 28.05 -23.13 -32.69
CA CYS A 15 28.34 -21.93 -33.50
C CYS A 15 27.29 -20.80 -33.53
N PHE A 16 27.46 -19.90 -32.56
CA PHE A 16 27.67 -18.45 -32.76
C PHE A 16 27.11 -17.86 -34.07
N ASN A 17 26.08 -17.02 -33.95
CA ASN A 17 26.11 -15.76 -34.67
C ASN A 17 25.39 -14.64 -33.91
N ARG A 18 26.05 -13.48 -33.96
CA ARG A 18 25.85 -12.26 -33.20
C ARG A 18 24.40 -11.76 -33.27
N CYS A 19 23.76 -11.58 -32.12
CA CYS A 19 22.53 -10.80 -32.00
C CYS A 19 22.80 -9.66 -31.01
N SER A 20 22.67 -8.42 -31.48
CA SER A 20 23.02 -7.21 -30.72
C SER A 20 21.97 -6.94 -29.63
N ILE A 21 22.42 -6.75 -28.40
CA ILE A 21 21.64 -6.41 -27.19
C ILE A 21 20.69 -5.21 -27.41
N ARG A 22 20.97 -4.36 -28.41
CA ARG A 22 20.10 -3.27 -28.86
C ARG A 22 18.69 -3.74 -29.27
N GLN A 23 18.54 -4.97 -29.76
CA GLN A 23 17.22 -5.55 -30.11
C GLN A 23 16.46 -6.09 -28.89
N GLN A 24 17.13 -6.56 -27.84
CA GLN A 24 16.45 -7.09 -26.64
C GLN A 24 15.92 -5.96 -25.75
N VAL A 25 16.66 -4.85 -25.63
CA VAL A 25 16.20 -3.66 -24.90
C VAL A 25 15.05 -2.95 -25.65
N SER A 26 15.08 -2.95 -26.99
CA SER A 26 14.01 -2.35 -27.80
C SER A 26 12.69 -3.14 -27.80
N LEU A 27 12.72 -4.46 -27.59
CA LEU A 27 11.52 -5.30 -27.62
C LEU A 27 10.75 -5.30 -26.28
N PHE A 28 11.40 -4.92 -25.17
CA PHE A 28 10.74 -4.81 -23.86
C PHE A 28 10.17 -3.41 -23.57
N LEU A 29 10.64 -2.36 -24.25
CA LEU A 29 10.10 -1.00 -24.13
C LEU A 29 8.68 -0.82 -24.69
N HIS A 30 8.09 -1.84 -25.33
CA HIS A 30 6.72 -1.79 -25.89
C HIS A 30 5.68 -2.64 -25.13
N ALA A 31 6.03 -3.24 -23.99
CA ALA A 31 5.09 -4.01 -23.20
C ALA A 31 4.84 -3.37 -21.83
N LYS A 32 3.66 -2.75 -21.70
CA LYS A 32 2.98 -2.31 -20.46
C LYS A 32 3.47 -0.99 -19.83
N THR A 33 3.27 0.10 -20.55
CA THR A 33 2.83 1.38 -19.94
C THR A 33 1.31 1.45 -19.98
N ALA A 34 0.66 0.90 -18.96
CA ALA A 34 -0.72 1.22 -18.64
C ALA A 34 -0.76 1.59 -17.15
N PHE A 35 -1.33 2.77 -16.88
CA PHE A 35 -1.39 3.49 -15.60
C PHE A 35 -0.19 4.39 -15.26
N PHE A 36 -0.10 5.52 -15.99
CA PHE A 36 0.10 6.84 -15.36
C PHE A 36 -0.32 7.92 -16.38
N TRP A 37 -1.52 8.49 -16.23
CA TRP A 37 -2.01 9.62 -17.02
C TRP A 37 -2.02 10.87 -16.14
N ILE A 38 -1.13 11.82 -16.40
CA ILE A 38 -1.36 13.26 -16.14
C ILE A 38 -0.76 14.07 -17.31
N GLY A 39 -1.66 14.65 -18.12
CA GLY A 39 -1.66 16.07 -18.47
C GLY A 39 -0.45 16.69 -19.19
N GLU A 40 -0.36 16.41 -20.49
CA GLU A 40 0.02 17.28 -21.63
C GLU A 40 0.63 18.68 -21.36
N VAL A 41 1.87 18.88 -21.83
CA VAL A 41 2.47 20.20 -22.12
C VAL A 41 2.37 20.47 -23.62
N LYS A 42 1.84 21.66 -23.97
CA LYS A 42 1.61 22.11 -25.34
C LYS A 42 2.89 22.29 -26.15
N SER A 43 2.80 21.78 -27.38
CA SER A 43 3.65 21.97 -28.57
C SER A 43 4.14 23.40 -28.81
N ILE A 44 5.42 23.54 -29.19
CA ILE A 44 5.91 24.62 -30.06
C ILE A 44 6.85 24.03 -31.12
N TYR A 45 6.38 23.97 -32.37
CA TYR A 45 7.25 24.02 -33.54
C TYR A 45 7.60 25.48 -33.83
N SER A 46 8.88 25.81 -33.97
CA SER A 46 9.27 26.82 -34.97
C SER A 46 10.67 26.54 -35.53
N SER A 47 10.72 26.60 -36.85
CA SER A 47 11.83 26.28 -37.73
C SER A 47 13.05 27.16 -37.50
N SER A 48 14.23 26.55 -37.42
CA SER A 48 15.51 27.24 -37.46
C SER A 48 15.98 27.44 -38.91
N ARG A 49 16.25 28.71 -39.27
CA ARG A 49 17.32 29.06 -40.21
C ARG A 49 17.93 30.38 -39.77
N ILE A 50 19.20 30.34 -39.38
CA ILE A 50 20.24 31.30 -39.76
C ILE A 50 21.58 30.58 -39.51
N LYS A 51 22.37 30.40 -40.58
CA LYS A 51 23.80 30.12 -40.49
C LYS A 51 24.52 31.44 -40.24
N LEU A 52 25.37 31.51 -39.23
CA LEU A 52 26.52 32.43 -39.24
C LEU A 52 27.61 31.95 -38.28
N ASN A 53 28.78 31.74 -38.88
CA ASN A 53 30.00 31.25 -38.27
C ASN A 53 30.64 32.38 -37.45
N ARG A 54 30.73 32.24 -36.12
CA ARG A 54 31.59 33.08 -35.28
C ARG A 54 31.99 32.31 -34.03
N ARG A 55 33.28 31.96 -33.92
CA ARG A 55 33.89 31.43 -32.69
C ARG A 55 33.72 32.48 -31.59
N ARG A 56 32.78 32.24 -30.68
CA ARG A 56 32.68 32.89 -29.37
C ARG A 56 32.67 31.77 -28.33
N THR A 57 33.62 31.81 -27.41
CA THR A 57 33.55 31.07 -26.17
C THR A 57 32.39 31.67 -25.38
N LEU A 58 31.19 31.12 -25.60
CA LEU A 58 30.02 31.46 -24.81
C LEU A 58 30.19 30.69 -23.49
N ILE A 59 30.52 31.41 -22.42
CA ILE A 59 30.27 30.92 -21.07
C ILE A 59 28.76 30.82 -20.97
N CYS A 60 28.25 29.61 -21.13
CA CYS A 60 26.83 29.34 -21.05
C CYS A 60 26.43 29.59 -19.59
N ALA A 61 25.52 30.53 -19.36
CA ALA A 61 24.81 30.59 -18.09
C ALA A 61 24.04 29.27 -17.98
N VAL A 62 24.52 28.38 -17.10
CA VAL A 62 23.82 27.13 -16.79
C VAL A 62 22.45 27.55 -16.27
N SER A 63 21.39 27.22 -17.02
CA SER A 63 20.04 27.40 -16.51
C SER A 63 19.87 26.51 -15.28
N GLN A 64 19.08 26.97 -14.31
CA GLN A 64 18.81 26.22 -13.09
C GLN A 64 18.32 24.79 -13.41
N ASP A 65 17.57 24.63 -14.51
CA ASP A 65 17.10 23.33 -15.05
C ASP A 65 18.25 22.41 -15.49
N ALA A 66 19.31 22.96 -16.09
CA ALA A 66 20.48 22.19 -16.50
C ALA A 66 21.33 21.76 -15.30
N GLU A 67 21.41 22.58 -14.26
CA GLU A 67 22.06 22.21 -13.00
C GLU A 67 21.30 21.08 -12.28
N GLU A 68 19.96 21.13 -12.28
CA GLU A 68 19.12 20.12 -11.66
C GLU A 68 19.19 18.77 -12.41
N ALA A 69 19.15 18.80 -13.74
CA ALA A 69 19.33 17.60 -14.57
C ALA A 69 20.72 16.98 -14.37
N PHE A 70 21.76 17.81 -14.22
CA PHE A 70 23.10 17.34 -13.90
C PHE A 70 23.16 16.66 -12.52
N LYS A 71 22.57 17.28 -11.49
CA LYS A 71 22.49 16.69 -10.14
C LYS A 71 21.82 15.32 -10.17
N LYS A 72 20.68 15.19 -10.84
CA LYS A 72 19.96 13.91 -11.03
C LYS A 72 20.85 12.86 -11.72
N THR A 73 21.59 13.26 -12.74
CA THR A 73 22.53 12.36 -13.44
C THR A 73 23.64 11.86 -12.51
N VAL A 74 24.21 12.75 -11.68
CA VAL A 74 25.25 12.41 -10.71
C VAL A 74 24.73 11.45 -9.64
N GLU A 75 23.49 11.62 -9.18
CA GLU A 75 22.87 10.71 -8.22
C GLU A 75 22.67 9.31 -8.80
N VAL A 76 22.20 9.21 -10.05
CA VAL A 76 22.09 7.94 -10.77
C VAL A 76 23.47 7.28 -10.95
N ASP A 77 24.50 8.05 -11.30
CA ASP A 77 25.87 7.52 -11.41
C ASP A 77 26.38 6.95 -10.08
N ARG A 78 26.16 7.67 -8.98
CA ARG A 78 26.54 7.20 -7.64
C ARG A 78 25.82 5.89 -7.29
N LEU A 79 24.53 5.77 -7.63
CA LEU A 79 23.78 4.54 -7.42
C LEU A 79 24.35 3.38 -8.27
N ILE A 80 24.67 3.62 -9.54
CA ILE A 80 25.30 2.62 -10.41
C ILE A 80 26.63 2.15 -9.82
N ASP A 81 27.47 3.07 -9.33
CA ASP A 81 28.76 2.73 -8.72
C ASP A 81 28.57 1.91 -7.43
N MET A 82 27.60 2.28 -6.58
CA MET A 82 27.25 1.50 -5.39
C MET A 82 26.79 0.08 -5.73
N LEU A 83 25.93 -0.06 -6.75
CA LEU A 83 25.43 -1.37 -7.19
C LEU A 83 26.55 -2.24 -7.79
N ARG A 84 27.47 -1.64 -8.57
CA ARG A 84 28.60 -2.35 -9.16
C ARG A 84 29.54 -2.93 -8.11
N HIS A 85 29.75 -2.21 -7.00
CA HIS A 85 30.66 -2.62 -5.93
C HIS A 85 29.99 -3.45 -4.83
N ALA A 86 28.67 -3.67 -4.92
CA ALA A 86 27.93 -4.43 -3.92
C ALA A 86 28.18 -5.94 -4.01
N THR A 87 28.26 -6.60 -2.87
CA THR A 87 28.20 -8.06 -2.81
C THR A 87 26.79 -8.56 -3.19
N PRO A 88 26.60 -9.85 -3.55
CA PRO A 88 25.28 -10.37 -3.92
C PRO A 88 24.19 -10.15 -2.86
N HIS A 89 24.54 -10.23 -1.57
CA HIS A 89 23.61 -9.97 -0.47
C HIS A 89 23.27 -8.47 -0.34
N GLU A 90 24.26 -7.60 -0.50
CA GLU A 90 24.07 -6.13 -0.45
C GLU A 90 23.30 -5.63 -1.67
N LEU A 91 23.53 -6.21 -2.85
CA LEU A 91 22.87 -5.85 -4.09
C LEU A 91 21.35 -5.94 -3.94
N GLY A 92 20.85 -7.05 -3.41
CA GLY A 92 19.42 -7.23 -3.16
C GLY A 92 18.83 -6.16 -2.23
N LYS A 93 19.56 -5.81 -1.16
CA LYS A 93 19.13 -4.77 -0.22
C LYS A 93 19.13 -3.39 -0.87
N LEU A 94 20.19 -3.02 -1.59
CA LEU A 94 20.29 -1.75 -2.30
C LEU A 94 19.19 -1.58 -3.35
N VAL A 95 18.87 -2.64 -4.09
CA VAL A 95 17.77 -2.63 -5.06
C VAL A 95 16.42 -2.45 -4.35
N ALA A 96 16.17 -3.13 -3.23
CA ALA A 96 14.93 -2.97 -2.49
C ALA A 96 14.75 -1.54 -1.91
N GLU A 97 15.81 -0.98 -1.34
CA GLU A 97 15.79 0.37 -0.74
C GLU A 97 15.65 1.50 -1.78
N ASN A 98 16.10 1.26 -3.01
CA ASN A 98 16.09 2.25 -4.09
C ASN A 98 15.11 1.89 -5.21
N ILE A 99 14.09 1.06 -4.95
CA ILE A 99 13.21 0.49 -5.99
C ILE A 99 12.62 1.53 -6.95
N LEU A 100 12.26 2.72 -6.44
CA LEU A 100 11.70 3.81 -7.23
C LEU A 100 12.71 4.54 -8.12
N ALA A 101 14.01 4.37 -7.85
CA ALA A 101 15.08 4.95 -8.66
C ALA A 101 15.31 4.21 -9.98
N PHE A 102 14.85 2.96 -10.12
CA PHE A 102 15.01 2.13 -11.32
C PHE A 102 13.97 2.45 -12.41
N ASN A 103 13.87 3.74 -12.77
CA ASN A 103 13.02 4.23 -13.84
C ASN A 103 13.77 4.25 -15.20
N GLU A 104 13.11 4.71 -16.27
CA GLU A 104 13.71 4.81 -17.61
C GLU A 104 15.06 5.54 -17.63
N GLY A 105 15.19 6.62 -16.84
CA GLY A 105 16.41 7.42 -16.74
C GLY A 105 17.60 6.63 -16.20
N PHE A 106 17.38 5.75 -15.21
CA PHE A 106 18.42 4.86 -14.68
C PHE A 106 18.95 3.92 -15.77
N TRP A 107 18.06 3.26 -16.51
CA TRP A 107 18.44 2.30 -17.55
C TRP A 107 19.15 2.96 -18.72
N ILE A 108 18.68 4.13 -19.16
CA ILE A 108 19.37 4.93 -20.19
C ILE A 108 20.77 5.32 -19.71
N ARG A 109 20.93 5.72 -18.45
CA ARG A 109 22.25 6.11 -17.92
C ARG A 109 23.20 4.93 -17.82
N LEU A 110 22.71 3.76 -17.37
CA LEU A 110 23.49 2.52 -17.31
C LEU A 110 23.94 2.07 -18.71
N ALA A 111 23.06 2.17 -19.71
CA ALA A 111 23.40 1.89 -21.10
C ALA A 111 24.49 2.86 -21.62
N ALA A 112 24.36 4.16 -21.34
CA ALA A 112 25.37 5.14 -21.71
C ALA A 112 26.74 4.86 -21.06
N ARG A 113 26.77 4.43 -19.79
CA ARG A 113 28.00 4.01 -19.10
C ARG A 113 28.63 2.80 -19.79
N THR A 114 27.81 1.81 -20.12
CA THR A 114 28.21 0.60 -20.85
C THR A 114 28.85 0.95 -22.20
N ASP A 115 28.24 1.86 -22.97
CA ASP A 115 28.75 2.30 -24.28
C ASP A 115 30.06 3.11 -24.19
N THR A 116 30.31 3.77 -23.06
CA THR A 116 31.55 4.54 -22.82
C THR A 116 32.70 3.72 -22.24
N CYS A 117 32.50 2.42 -21.99
CA CYS A 117 33.55 1.54 -21.48
C CYS A 117 34.69 1.37 -22.50
N LYS A 118 35.93 1.42 -22.00
CA LYS A 118 37.12 1.25 -22.85
C LYS A 118 37.53 -0.21 -23.02
N SER A 119 37.18 -1.06 -22.06
CA SER A 119 37.49 -2.50 -22.07
C SER A 119 36.21 -3.30 -22.29
N GLU A 120 36.32 -4.43 -23.00
CA GLU A 120 35.20 -5.37 -23.15
C GLU A 120 34.84 -6.07 -21.83
N ASP A 121 35.80 -6.18 -20.91
CA ASP A 121 35.58 -6.75 -19.58
C ASP A 121 34.68 -5.84 -18.73
N ASP A 122 34.99 -4.54 -18.67
CA ASP A 122 34.14 -3.55 -18.00
C ASP A 122 32.73 -3.51 -18.61
N LYS A 123 32.64 -3.62 -19.94
CA LYS A 123 31.36 -3.63 -20.63
C LYS A 123 30.53 -4.85 -20.20
N LYS A 124 31.16 -6.01 -20.13
CA LYS A 124 30.52 -7.25 -19.69
C LYS A 124 30.06 -7.16 -18.22
N ASP A 125 30.86 -6.57 -17.34
CA ASP A 125 30.45 -6.31 -15.95
C ASP A 125 29.16 -5.49 -15.86
N TYR A 126 29.04 -4.42 -16.66
CA TYR A 126 27.81 -3.60 -16.67
C TYR A 126 26.61 -4.34 -17.24
N GLU A 127 26.80 -5.17 -18.26
CA GLU A 127 25.75 -6.02 -18.82
C GLU A 127 25.27 -7.05 -17.77
N GLU A 128 26.18 -7.71 -17.07
CA GLU A 128 25.86 -8.66 -15.99
C GLU A 128 25.18 -7.97 -14.79
N LEU A 129 25.63 -6.77 -14.43
CA LEU A 129 25.00 -5.93 -13.41
C LEU A 129 23.56 -5.57 -13.80
N ALA A 130 23.34 -5.14 -15.06
CA ALA A 130 22.02 -4.79 -15.55
C ALA A 130 21.05 -5.98 -15.47
N VAL A 131 21.49 -7.16 -15.90
CA VAL A 131 20.70 -8.41 -15.82
C VAL A 131 20.37 -8.75 -14.36
N SER A 132 21.34 -8.62 -13.46
CA SER A 132 21.17 -8.94 -12.04
C SER A 132 20.18 -7.99 -11.36
N VAL A 133 20.35 -6.66 -11.54
CA VAL A 133 19.45 -5.64 -10.99
C VAL A 133 18.05 -5.83 -11.56
N MET A 134 17.91 -6.00 -12.88
CA MET A 134 16.62 -6.20 -13.53
C MET A 134 15.90 -7.44 -12.99
N SER A 135 16.61 -8.56 -12.81
CA SER A 135 16.00 -9.78 -12.25
C SER A 135 15.51 -9.59 -10.82
N ILE A 136 16.21 -8.79 -10.00
CA ILE A 136 15.77 -8.50 -8.63
C ILE A 136 14.54 -7.59 -8.63
N VAL A 137 14.58 -6.51 -9.42
CA VAL A 137 13.45 -5.59 -9.59
C VAL A 137 12.20 -6.34 -10.05
N ASP A 138 12.34 -7.18 -11.08
CA ASP A 138 11.23 -7.96 -11.64
C ASP A 138 10.61 -8.88 -10.59
N ARG A 139 11.43 -9.61 -9.82
CA ARG A 139 10.96 -10.45 -8.71
C ARG A 139 10.24 -9.65 -7.63
N LEU A 140 10.72 -8.45 -7.28
CA LEU A 140 10.08 -7.58 -6.29
C LEU A 140 8.72 -7.08 -6.78
N VAL A 141 8.64 -6.65 -8.05
CA VAL A 141 7.39 -6.19 -8.67
C VAL A 141 6.39 -7.35 -8.73
N HIS A 142 6.79 -8.52 -9.20
CA HIS A 142 5.92 -9.70 -9.26
C HIS A 142 5.37 -10.08 -7.88
N LYS A 143 6.24 -10.18 -6.87
CA LYS A 143 5.82 -10.51 -5.50
C LYS A 143 4.89 -9.45 -4.91
N THR A 144 5.09 -8.18 -5.26
CA THR A 144 4.22 -7.09 -4.82
C THR A 144 2.85 -7.20 -5.47
N ASN A 145 2.79 -7.46 -6.77
CA ASN A 145 1.53 -7.67 -7.49
C ASN A 145 0.76 -8.86 -6.94
N GLU A 146 1.43 -10.01 -6.72
CA GLU A 146 0.82 -11.18 -6.08
C GLU A 146 0.23 -10.84 -4.70
N LYS A 147 0.91 -10.01 -3.91
CA LYS A 147 0.42 -9.59 -2.60
C LYS A 147 -0.82 -8.68 -2.70
N ILE A 148 -0.84 -7.77 -3.67
CA ILE A 148 -1.98 -6.88 -3.94
C ILE A 148 -3.19 -7.71 -4.41
N GLU A 149 -2.98 -8.62 -5.36
CA GLU A 149 -4.02 -9.51 -5.88
C GLU A 149 -4.58 -10.39 -4.77
N SER A 150 -3.71 -11.02 -3.97
CA SER A 150 -4.11 -11.81 -2.81
C SER A 150 -4.90 -10.99 -1.79
N SER A 151 -4.48 -9.76 -1.48
CA SER A 151 -5.19 -8.87 -0.55
C SER A 151 -6.56 -8.45 -1.08
N THR A 152 -6.63 -8.21 -2.39
CA THR A 152 -7.87 -7.86 -3.10
C THR A 152 -8.85 -9.03 -3.07
N ASP A 153 -8.39 -10.26 -3.28
CA ASP A 153 -9.26 -11.44 -3.27
C ASP A 153 -9.75 -11.77 -1.84
N VAL A 154 -8.90 -11.58 -0.83
CA VAL A 154 -9.29 -11.60 0.59
C VAL A 154 -10.41 -10.59 0.86
N LEU A 155 -10.26 -9.34 0.39
CA LEU A 155 -11.27 -8.30 0.53
C LEU A 155 -12.58 -8.65 -0.18
N LYS A 156 -12.53 -9.12 -1.44
CA LYS A 156 -13.73 -9.60 -2.17
C LYS A 156 -14.44 -10.70 -1.40
N GLY A 157 -13.69 -11.65 -0.84
CA GLY A 157 -14.25 -12.73 -0.02
C GLY A 157 -15.00 -12.22 1.22
N ILE A 158 -14.47 -11.19 1.89
CA ILE A 158 -15.13 -10.55 3.04
C ILE A 158 -16.39 -9.78 2.61
N LEU A 159 -16.37 -9.12 1.45
CA LEU A 159 -17.49 -8.30 0.95
C LEU A 159 -18.59 -9.12 0.27
N LYS A 160 -18.27 -10.31 -0.23
CA LYS A 160 -19.19 -11.21 -0.92
C LYS A 160 -20.57 -11.35 -0.25
N PRO A 161 -20.69 -11.55 1.08
CA PRO A 161 -21.99 -11.71 1.73
C PRO A 161 -22.92 -10.50 1.63
N VAL A 162 -22.40 -9.31 1.34
CA VAL A 162 -23.18 -8.06 1.19
C VAL A 162 -23.48 -7.74 -0.26
N VAL A 163 -22.65 -8.23 -1.18
CA VAL A 163 -22.78 -7.94 -2.62
C VAL A 163 -23.66 -8.97 -3.35
N ASP A 164 -23.73 -10.20 -2.84
CA ASP A 164 -24.45 -11.32 -3.48
C ASP A 164 -25.94 -11.42 -3.13
N GLU A 165 -26.54 -10.46 -2.40
CA GLU A 165 -27.99 -10.45 -2.19
C GLU A 165 -28.68 -10.06 -3.51
N GLU A 166 -29.63 -10.85 -4.03
CA GLU A 166 -30.35 -10.61 -5.30
C GLU A 166 -31.14 -9.28 -5.34
N GLU A 167 -31.25 -8.61 -4.19
CA GLU A 167 -31.92 -7.32 -4.03
C GLU A 167 -30.96 -6.13 -4.25
N GLU A 168 -31.52 -4.94 -4.41
CA GLU A 168 -30.77 -3.70 -4.53
C GLU A 168 -29.88 -3.50 -3.29
N ILE A 169 -28.57 -3.35 -3.50
CA ILE A 169 -27.64 -3.30 -2.37
C ILE A 169 -27.87 -2.03 -1.56
N HIS A 170 -28.35 -2.19 -0.33
CA HIS A 170 -28.56 -1.09 0.59
C HIS A 170 -27.24 -0.64 1.25
N TRP A 171 -26.94 0.65 1.11
CA TRP A 171 -25.75 1.28 1.69
C TRP A 171 -26.13 2.31 2.76
N PRO A 172 -25.52 2.27 3.96
CA PRO A 172 -24.49 1.33 4.41
C PRO A 172 -25.05 -0.10 4.62
N PRO A 173 -24.18 -1.13 4.67
CA PRO A 173 -24.61 -2.51 4.91
C PRO A 173 -25.29 -2.63 6.27
N ARG A 174 -26.60 -2.88 6.28
CA ARG A 174 -27.42 -3.01 7.50
C ARG A 174 -28.05 -4.38 7.68
N GLY A 175 -27.94 -5.27 6.69
CA GLY A 175 -28.47 -6.62 6.75
C GLY A 175 -27.85 -7.40 7.91
N PRO A 176 -28.59 -7.74 8.98
CA PRO A 176 -28.01 -8.36 10.18
C PRO A 176 -27.47 -9.77 9.90
N LYS A 177 -27.98 -10.46 8.87
CA LYS A 177 -27.46 -11.75 8.41
C LYS A 177 -26.13 -11.58 7.67
N ALA A 178 -26.08 -10.70 6.67
CA ALA A 178 -24.87 -10.41 5.90
C ALA A 178 -23.73 -9.93 6.80
N LEU A 179 -23.99 -9.00 7.73
CA LEU A 179 -23.00 -8.49 8.68
C LEU A 179 -22.43 -9.58 9.61
N LYS A 180 -23.27 -10.49 10.12
CA LYS A 180 -22.81 -11.65 10.90
C LYS A 180 -21.95 -12.60 10.07
N THR A 181 -22.26 -12.76 8.78
CA THR A 181 -21.42 -13.54 7.87
C THR A 181 -20.08 -12.85 7.63
N MET A 182 -20.07 -11.53 7.37
CA MET A 182 -18.83 -10.75 7.24
C MET A 182 -17.95 -10.84 8.50
N GLU A 183 -18.55 -10.78 9.69
CA GLU A 183 -17.81 -10.90 10.96
C GLU A 183 -17.15 -12.28 11.11
N LYS A 184 -17.83 -13.34 10.67
CA LYS A 184 -17.25 -14.70 10.60
C LYS A 184 -16.11 -14.76 9.60
N GLU A 185 -16.30 -14.20 8.41
CA GLU A 185 -15.28 -14.11 7.36
C GLU A 185 -14.02 -13.37 7.84
N ILE A 186 -14.17 -12.27 8.58
CA ILE A 186 -13.05 -11.54 9.20
C ILE A 186 -12.39 -12.38 10.29
N THR A 187 -13.17 -13.02 11.15
CA THR A 187 -12.64 -13.85 12.25
C THR A 187 -11.82 -15.03 11.70
N GLN A 188 -12.32 -15.70 10.67
CA GLN A 188 -11.61 -16.80 10.02
C GLN A 188 -10.30 -16.33 9.38
N ARG A 189 -10.34 -15.29 8.54
CA ARG A 189 -9.14 -14.80 7.84
C ARG A 189 -8.09 -14.22 8.78
N GLU A 190 -8.53 -13.66 9.91
CA GLU A 190 -7.63 -13.23 10.97
C GLU A 190 -6.87 -14.41 11.58
N GLN A 191 -7.55 -15.53 11.85
CA GLN A 191 -6.91 -16.77 12.35
C GLN A 191 -5.96 -17.39 11.33
N GLU A 192 -6.28 -17.28 10.05
CA GLU A 192 -5.43 -17.73 8.94
C GLU A 192 -4.25 -16.78 8.66
N GLY A 193 -4.17 -15.62 9.33
CA GLY A 193 -3.10 -14.65 9.16
C GLY A 193 -3.19 -13.82 7.87
N GLN A 194 -4.34 -13.81 7.20
CA GLN A 194 -4.55 -13.13 5.92
C GLN A 194 -4.86 -11.63 6.07
N LEU A 195 -5.20 -11.16 7.28
CA LEU A 195 -5.49 -9.75 7.57
C LEU A 195 -4.22 -9.02 8.03
N ASP A 196 -3.16 -9.12 7.23
CA ASP A 196 -1.84 -8.55 7.50
C ASP A 196 -1.76 -7.06 7.10
N GLU A 197 -0.58 -6.46 7.26
CA GLU A 197 -0.33 -5.07 6.86
C GLU A 197 -0.57 -4.82 5.36
N GLY A 198 -0.34 -5.82 4.50
CA GLY A 198 -0.63 -5.71 3.07
C GLY A 198 -2.12 -5.54 2.82
N PHE A 199 -2.93 -6.41 3.43
CA PHE A 199 -4.38 -6.31 3.38
C PHE A 199 -4.88 -4.95 3.90
N LEU A 200 -4.42 -4.51 5.07
CA LEU A 200 -4.85 -3.23 5.63
C LEU A 200 -4.41 -2.04 4.76
N SER A 201 -3.24 -2.10 4.13
CA SER A 201 -2.79 -1.08 3.20
C SER A 201 -3.68 -0.99 1.96
N GLU A 202 -4.10 -2.15 1.43
CA GLU A 202 -4.95 -2.26 0.25
C GLU A 202 -6.35 -1.71 0.53
N VAL A 203 -6.98 -2.13 1.63
CA VAL A 203 -8.30 -1.61 2.04
C VAL A 203 -8.24 -0.09 2.23
N ASN A 204 -7.18 0.43 2.86
CA ASN A 204 -7.02 1.88 3.02
C ASN A 204 -6.75 2.60 1.70
N ALA A 205 -6.01 2.00 0.76
CA ALA A 205 -5.78 2.57 -0.56
C ALA A 205 -7.10 2.68 -1.34
N GLN A 206 -7.89 1.61 -1.39
CA GLN A 206 -9.21 1.62 -2.02
C GLN A 206 -10.17 2.60 -1.34
N LEU A 207 -10.11 2.71 0.00
CA LEU A 207 -10.94 3.65 0.75
C LEU A 207 -10.60 5.11 0.41
N ARG A 208 -9.32 5.45 0.25
CA ARG A 208 -8.91 6.80 -0.18
C ARG A 208 -9.40 7.09 -1.59
N GLN A 209 -9.18 6.16 -2.53
CA GLN A 209 -9.63 6.31 -3.90
C GLN A 209 -11.15 6.46 -4.00
N ALA A 210 -11.91 5.67 -3.24
CA ALA A 210 -13.37 5.75 -3.20
C ALA A 210 -13.90 7.04 -2.56
N LYS A 211 -13.13 7.70 -1.67
CA LYS A 211 -13.49 9.01 -1.11
C LYS A 211 -13.26 10.16 -2.09
N GLU A 212 -12.23 10.05 -2.93
CA GLU A 212 -11.97 11.02 -4.00
C GLU A 212 -13.03 10.94 -5.10
N ASP A 213 -13.53 9.73 -5.34
CA ASP A 213 -14.63 9.46 -6.27
C ASP A 213 -16.01 9.68 -5.60
N LYS A 214 -16.60 10.86 -5.82
CA LYS A 214 -17.90 11.24 -5.24
C LYS A 214 -19.04 10.29 -5.61
N ASP A 215 -18.89 9.48 -6.65
CA ASP A 215 -19.92 8.59 -7.16
C ASP A 215 -19.91 7.21 -6.47
N LYS A 216 -19.04 6.97 -5.47
CA LYS A 216 -18.90 5.67 -4.78
C LYS A 216 -19.14 5.70 -3.26
N PRO A 217 -20.18 6.37 -2.74
CA PRO A 217 -20.44 6.41 -1.30
C PRO A 217 -20.72 5.02 -0.69
N GLY A 218 -21.32 4.10 -1.45
CA GLY A 218 -21.55 2.72 -1.01
C GLY A 218 -20.27 1.93 -0.77
N LEU A 219 -19.27 2.09 -1.64
CA LEU A 219 -17.96 1.44 -1.47
C LEU A 219 -17.20 2.00 -0.26
N VAL A 220 -17.27 3.31 -0.04
CA VAL A 220 -16.71 3.93 1.17
C VAL A 220 -17.30 3.30 2.43
N ALA A 221 -18.63 3.17 2.49
CA ALA A 221 -19.31 2.55 3.62
C ALA A 221 -18.91 1.08 3.84
N MET A 222 -18.77 0.29 2.77
CA MET A 222 -18.30 -1.10 2.86
C MET A 222 -16.89 -1.19 3.45
N LEU A 223 -15.95 -0.43 2.89
CA LEU A 223 -14.55 -0.49 3.29
C LEU A 223 -14.39 0.00 4.74
N GLN A 224 -15.13 1.04 5.13
CA GLN A 224 -15.22 1.46 6.53
C GLN A 224 -15.75 0.34 7.42
N LYS A 225 -16.80 -0.37 7.00
CA LYS A 225 -17.36 -1.49 7.77
C LYS A 225 -16.37 -2.63 7.95
N VAL A 226 -15.60 -2.97 6.93
CA VAL A 226 -14.52 -3.97 7.01
C VAL A 226 -13.48 -3.57 8.06
N LEU A 227 -13.01 -2.32 8.04
CA LEU A 227 -12.03 -1.81 9.00
C LEU A 227 -12.58 -1.75 10.44
N GLN A 228 -13.85 -1.38 10.60
CA GLN A 228 -14.53 -1.38 11.90
C GLN A 228 -14.64 -2.80 12.49
N LEU A 229 -15.09 -3.77 11.69
CA LEU A 229 -15.20 -5.17 12.12
C LEU A 229 -13.81 -5.76 12.46
N TYR A 230 -12.79 -5.45 11.66
CA TYR A 230 -11.40 -5.79 11.97
C TYR A 230 -10.96 -5.20 13.32
N ALA A 231 -11.19 -3.90 13.54
CA ALA A 231 -10.79 -3.23 14.77
C ALA A 231 -11.51 -3.78 16.00
N SER A 232 -12.82 -3.98 15.90
CA SER A 232 -13.63 -4.62 16.94
C SER A 232 -13.09 -5.99 17.30
N ARG A 233 -12.81 -6.83 16.30
CA ARG A 233 -12.25 -8.18 16.48
C ARG A 233 -10.90 -8.15 17.18
N VAL A 234 -9.96 -7.33 16.72
CA VAL A 234 -8.60 -7.25 17.26
C VAL A 234 -8.58 -6.69 18.67
N LEU A 235 -9.33 -5.61 18.93
CA LEU A 235 -9.42 -5.02 20.25
C LEU A 235 -10.11 -5.94 21.26
N SER A 236 -11.11 -6.71 20.82
CA SER A 236 -11.86 -7.64 21.69
C SER A 236 -11.06 -8.84 22.18
N LYS A 237 -9.90 -9.15 21.57
CA LYS A 237 -9.05 -10.28 21.99
C LYS A 237 -8.53 -10.18 23.41
N ARG A 238 -8.39 -8.95 23.94
CA ARG A 238 -7.87 -8.70 25.29
C ARG A 238 -8.89 -7.93 26.11
N SER A 239 -9.20 -8.47 27.28
CA SER A 239 -9.99 -7.80 28.29
C SER A 239 -9.08 -7.08 29.29
N TYR A 240 -9.46 -5.85 29.65
CA TYR A 240 -8.91 -5.04 30.74
C TYR A 240 -9.97 -4.72 31.80
N ALA A 241 -11.20 -5.22 31.63
CA ALA A 241 -12.31 -5.02 32.56
C ALA A 241 -12.06 -5.55 33.99
N LYS A 242 -11.03 -6.38 34.21
CA LYS A 242 -10.68 -6.91 35.53
C LYS A 242 -9.25 -6.57 35.92
N LYS A 243 -9.07 -6.07 37.14
CA LYS A 243 -7.76 -5.89 37.78
C LYS A 243 -7.76 -6.68 39.08
N GLY A 244 -7.22 -7.90 39.05
CA GLY A 244 -7.37 -8.85 40.15
C GLY A 244 -8.84 -9.26 40.31
N ASN A 245 -9.40 -9.07 41.51
CA ASN A 245 -10.82 -9.34 41.79
C ASN A 245 -11.75 -8.15 41.51
N GLU A 246 -11.21 -6.97 41.18
CA GLU A 246 -12.00 -5.77 40.95
C GLU A 246 -12.41 -5.65 39.49
N VAL A 247 -13.69 -5.34 39.25
CA VAL A 247 -14.24 -5.04 37.92
C VAL A 247 -14.16 -3.55 37.67
N LEU A 248 -13.36 -3.14 36.70
CA LEU A 248 -13.25 -1.75 36.25
C LEU A 248 -14.45 -1.43 35.36
N LYS A 249 -15.50 -0.83 35.94
CA LYS A 249 -16.78 -0.56 35.27
C LYS A 249 -16.63 0.20 33.94
N ALA A 250 -15.85 1.29 33.93
CA ALA A 250 -15.61 2.07 32.71
C ALA A 250 -14.95 1.24 31.59
N GLU A 251 -14.06 0.32 31.95
CA GLU A 251 -13.36 -0.53 30.99
C GLU A 251 -14.23 -1.70 30.52
N GLN A 252 -15.08 -2.24 31.40
CA GLN A 252 -16.14 -3.17 31.02
C GLN A 252 -17.13 -2.52 30.04
N PHE A 253 -17.49 -1.26 30.28
CA PHE A 253 -18.36 -0.49 29.40
C PHE A 253 -17.72 -0.27 28.02
N LEU A 254 -16.45 0.17 27.98
CA LEU A 254 -15.72 0.29 26.72
C LEU A 254 -15.64 -1.05 25.96
N GLU A 255 -15.37 -2.16 26.65
CA GLU A 255 -15.39 -3.49 26.02
C GLU A 255 -16.75 -3.89 25.47
N HIS A 256 -17.83 -3.48 26.12
CA HIS A 256 -19.18 -3.72 25.65
C HIS A 256 -19.44 -2.96 24.34
N ILE A 257 -19.04 -1.68 24.28
CA ILE A 257 -19.15 -0.85 23.06
C ILE A 257 -18.30 -1.44 21.93
N ILE A 258 -17.04 -1.82 22.20
CA ILE A 258 -16.12 -2.38 21.19
C ILE A 258 -16.72 -3.62 20.53
N LYS A 259 -17.43 -4.47 21.30
CA LYS A 259 -18.06 -5.71 20.80
C LYS A 259 -19.42 -5.50 20.16
N ALA A 260 -20.02 -4.33 20.35
CA ALA A 260 -21.35 -4.04 19.83
C ALA A 260 -21.29 -3.59 18.35
N PRO A 261 -22.34 -3.87 17.56
CA PRO A 261 -22.52 -3.23 16.27
C PRO A 261 -22.51 -1.70 16.40
N GLU A 262 -21.97 -1.02 15.40
CA GLU A 262 -21.94 0.45 15.35
C GLU A 262 -23.33 1.09 15.50
N ASP A 263 -24.36 0.46 14.92
CA ASP A 263 -25.74 0.96 14.99
C ASP A 263 -26.27 1.05 16.43
N ASP A 264 -25.73 0.23 17.34
CA ASP A 264 -26.10 0.21 18.75
C ASP A 264 -25.28 1.19 19.59
N TRP A 265 -24.22 1.80 19.05
CA TRP A 265 -23.32 2.65 19.84
C TRP A 265 -24.04 3.82 20.48
N ASN A 266 -24.89 4.53 19.74
CA ASN A 266 -25.59 5.70 20.29
C ASN A 266 -26.44 5.32 21.49
N LYS A 267 -27.17 4.20 21.39
CA LYS A 267 -27.99 3.68 22.48
C LYS A 267 -27.12 3.27 23.68
N LEU A 268 -26.05 2.51 23.44
CA LEU A 268 -25.14 2.06 24.50
C LEU A 268 -24.44 3.22 25.19
N LEU A 269 -24.04 4.24 24.44
CA LEU A 269 -23.41 5.45 24.96
C LEU A 269 -24.38 6.26 25.84
N ILE A 270 -25.62 6.45 25.38
CA ILE A 270 -26.67 7.11 26.18
C ILE A 270 -26.96 6.32 27.45
N ASP A 271 -27.26 5.02 27.34
CA ASP A 271 -27.68 4.18 28.46
C ASP A 271 -26.54 3.93 29.48
N GLY A 272 -25.29 3.91 29.02
CA GLY A 272 -24.13 3.62 29.87
C GLY A 272 -23.47 4.84 30.50
N MET A 273 -23.61 6.03 29.89
CA MET A 273 -23.07 7.27 30.45
C MET A 273 -24.02 7.93 31.45
N THR A 274 -23.47 8.65 32.44
CA THR A 274 -24.27 9.38 33.45
C THR A 274 -25.27 10.38 32.86
N VAL A 275 -24.99 10.91 31.65
CA VAL A 275 -25.89 11.83 30.93
C VAL A 275 -27.24 11.17 30.58
N GLY A 276 -27.28 9.85 30.35
CA GLY A 276 -28.50 9.07 30.16
C GLY A 276 -28.90 8.21 31.36
N LYS A 277 -28.44 8.57 32.57
CA LYS A 277 -28.67 7.82 33.84
C LYS A 277 -27.87 6.51 33.96
N GLY A 278 -26.82 6.33 33.17
CA GLY A 278 -25.86 5.25 33.33
C GLY A 278 -24.90 5.43 34.51
N GLU A 279 -23.98 4.49 34.68
CA GLU A 279 -23.05 4.44 35.82
C GLU A 279 -21.67 5.05 35.54
N VAL A 280 -21.30 5.25 34.27
CA VAL A 280 -19.94 5.70 33.89
C VAL A 280 -19.97 7.17 33.49
N SER A 281 -19.11 8.00 34.06
CA SER A 281 -19.02 9.40 33.62
C SER A 281 -18.30 9.52 32.26
N PRO A 282 -18.59 10.57 31.46
CA PRO A 282 -17.86 10.81 30.21
C PRO A 282 -16.34 10.85 30.40
N ASP A 283 -15.86 11.52 31.45
CA ASP A 283 -14.42 11.63 31.75
C ASP A 283 -13.77 10.28 32.06
N GLU A 284 -14.48 9.39 32.77
CA GLU A 284 -14.01 8.02 33.02
C GLU A 284 -13.91 7.22 31.72
N LEU A 285 -14.91 7.35 30.82
CA LEU A 285 -14.88 6.71 29.50
C LEU A 285 -13.69 7.23 28.68
N TYR A 286 -13.49 8.55 28.61
CA TYR A 286 -12.38 9.16 27.86
C TYR A 286 -11.02 8.73 28.43
N ALA A 287 -10.89 8.66 29.75
CA ALA A 287 -9.67 8.20 30.40
C ALA A 287 -9.33 6.75 30.04
N VAL A 288 -10.32 5.86 29.96
CA VAL A 288 -10.06 4.46 29.57
C VAL A 288 -9.79 4.32 28.07
N ILE A 289 -10.47 5.08 27.21
CA ILE A 289 -10.18 5.13 25.76
C ILE A 289 -8.74 5.60 25.53
N LYS A 290 -8.31 6.67 26.19
CA LYS A 290 -6.93 7.19 26.11
C LYS A 290 -5.91 6.11 26.49
N LYS A 291 -6.12 5.43 27.62
CA LYS A 291 -5.27 4.30 28.04
C LYS A 291 -5.25 3.17 27.01
N ARG A 292 -6.38 2.88 26.35
CA ARG A 292 -6.47 1.86 25.30
C ARG A 292 -5.66 2.27 24.05
N ILE A 293 -5.71 3.55 23.67
CA ILE A 293 -4.90 4.11 22.58
C ILE A 293 -3.41 4.00 22.91
N GLU A 294 -2.97 4.47 24.08
CA GLU A 294 -1.55 4.38 24.52
C GLU A 294 -1.03 2.94 24.47
N ARG A 295 -1.81 1.98 24.97
CA ARG A 295 -1.47 0.55 24.91
C ARG A 295 -1.42 0.02 23.49
N THR A 296 -2.24 0.53 22.58
CA THR A 296 -2.24 0.15 21.18
C THR A 296 -0.96 0.65 20.51
N LEU A 297 -0.58 1.91 20.76
CA LEU A 297 0.64 2.51 20.23
C LEU A 297 1.91 1.75 20.65
N ILE A 298 1.99 1.28 21.89
CA ILE A 298 3.16 0.54 22.40
C ILE A 298 3.26 -0.89 21.80
N ARG A 299 2.13 -1.47 21.39
CA ARG A 299 2.06 -2.89 20.98
C ARG A 299 2.03 -3.11 19.48
N THR A 300 1.93 -2.03 18.72
CA THR A 300 1.89 -2.07 17.26
C THR A 300 3.11 -1.35 16.72
N GLU A 301 3.53 -1.72 15.52
CA GLU A 301 4.63 -1.05 14.85
C GLU A 301 4.25 0.40 14.54
N GLY A 302 5.15 1.34 14.83
CA GLY A 302 4.91 2.76 14.62
C GLY A 302 4.64 3.07 13.16
N GLY A 303 3.52 3.72 12.87
CA GLY A 303 3.13 4.07 11.50
C GLY A 303 2.49 2.93 10.69
N SER A 304 2.30 1.75 11.30
CA SER A 304 1.57 0.64 10.67
C SER A 304 0.10 0.99 10.42
N TYR A 305 -0.51 0.36 9.41
CA TYR A 305 -1.92 0.50 9.15
C TYR A 305 -2.76 -0.08 10.29
N GLN A 306 -2.33 -1.18 10.91
CA GLN A 306 -2.98 -1.71 12.10
C GLN A 306 -3.03 -0.66 13.22
N GLN A 307 -1.91 -0.02 13.56
CA GLN A 307 -1.88 1.01 14.59
C GLN A 307 -2.89 2.13 14.31
N ARG A 308 -2.92 2.61 13.06
CA ARG A 308 -3.83 3.68 12.63
C ARG A 308 -5.29 3.28 12.74
N VAL A 309 -5.67 2.13 12.17
CA VAL A 309 -7.07 1.66 12.13
C VAL A 309 -7.61 1.46 13.55
N LEU A 310 -6.84 0.83 14.43
CA LEU A 310 -7.26 0.61 15.82
C LEU A 310 -7.40 1.92 16.60
N THR A 311 -6.50 2.88 16.36
CA THR A 311 -6.54 4.19 17.02
C THR A 311 -7.71 5.04 16.51
N GLU A 312 -7.95 5.07 15.20
CA GLU A 312 -9.08 5.78 14.59
C GLU A 312 -10.42 5.20 15.07
N TYR A 313 -10.53 3.87 15.19
CA TYR A 313 -11.72 3.23 15.75
C TYR A 313 -12.03 3.68 17.18
N LEU A 314 -11.03 3.68 18.07
CA LEU A 314 -11.17 4.13 19.45
C LEU A 314 -11.51 5.63 19.55
N LYS A 315 -10.88 6.45 18.69
CA LYS A 315 -11.22 7.88 18.56
C LYS A 315 -12.64 8.10 18.03
N GLY A 316 -13.13 7.23 17.14
CA GLY A 316 -14.51 7.27 16.66
C GLY A 316 -15.53 7.06 17.78
N ILE A 317 -15.28 6.10 18.69
CA ILE A 317 -16.10 5.89 19.88
C ILE A 317 -16.09 7.16 20.76
N GLN A 318 -14.91 7.73 20.99
CA GLN A 318 -14.78 8.95 21.78
C GLN A 318 -15.53 10.14 21.15
N SER A 319 -15.33 10.39 19.86
CA SER A 319 -16.00 11.47 19.11
C SER A 319 -17.52 11.34 19.20
N ARG A 320 -18.06 10.13 19.05
CA ARG A 320 -19.50 9.88 19.17
C ARG A 320 -20.01 10.15 20.59
N ALA A 321 -19.26 9.76 21.60
CA ALA A 321 -19.60 10.05 23.00
C ALA A 321 -19.60 11.56 23.27
N GLU A 322 -18.60 12.29 22.74
CA GLU A 322 -18.52 13.75 22.84
C GLU A 322 -19.72 14.44 22.15
N GLU A 323 -20.09 14.03 20.94
CA GLU A 323 -21.28 14.51 20.24
C GLU A 323 -22.56 14.33 21.08
N ILE A 324 -22.76 13.14 21.66
CA ILE A 324 -23.95 12.83 22.48
C ILE A 324 -23.98 13.72 23.73
N VAL A 325 -22.84 13.88 24.40
CA VAL A 325 -22.72 14.74 25.59
C VAL A 325 -23.07 16.19 25.25
N GLN A 326 -22.55 16.71 24.14
CA GLN A 326 -22.85 18.08 23.68
C GLN A 326 -24.35 18.28 23.41
N VAL A 327 -24.96 17.36 22.64
CA VAL A 327 -26.39 17.44 22.28
C VAL A 327 -27.29 17.38 23.52
N LEU A 328 -26.98 16.52 24.50
CA LEU A 328 -27.82 16.34 25.70
C LEU A 328 -27.58 17.40 26.78
N GLN A 329 -26.39 18.02 26.82
CA GLN A 329 -26.10 19.14 27.72
C GLN A 329 -26.54 20.49 27.15
N GLY A 330 -26.96 20.54 25.89
CA GLY A 330 -27.57 21.71 25.27
C GLY A 330 -26.56 22.82 24.94
N THR A 331 -25.28 22.50 24.78
CA THR A 331 -24.26 23.44 24.30
C THR A 331 -24.37 23.53 22.77
N PRO A 332 -24.90 24.63 22.19
CA PRO A 332 -24.90 24.79 20.73
C PRO A 332 -23.48 25.07 20.24
N GLU A 333 -23.18 24.64 19.01
CA GLU A 333 -21.94 24.96 18.29
C GLU A 333 -21.62 26.47 18.22
#